data_AF-A0A7J7CIG3-F1
#
_entry.id   AF-A0A7J7CIG3-F1
#
_cell.length_a   1.000
_cell.length_b   1.000
_cell.length_c   1.000
_cell.angle_alpha   90.00
_cell.angle_beta   90.00
_cell.angle_gamma   90.00
#
_symmetry.space_group_name_H-M   'P 1'
#
loop_
_entity.id
_entity.type
_entity.pdbx_description
1 polymer ?
#
loop_
_entity_poly.entity_id
_entity_poly.type
_entity_poly.pdbx_seq_one_letter_code
_entity_poly.pdbx_strand_id
1 'polypeptide(L)'
;MPLNPMLGVFCWSCHRRNYNYGATGEALKEDLLNHPEYIEQNATLAFEAAIWRWMTPIKKSQPSAHDIFVGNWKPTKNDTLSKRFPGFGATMNVLYGDLVCGQGDIDAMNNIVSHYQYYLDLMGVGREEAGPHEVLTCAEQRAFNPITSTPVSST
;
A
#
# COMPACT_ATOMS: atom_id res chain seq x y z
N MET A 1 -17.07 -14.54 -8.64
CA MET A 1 -16.59 -15.15 -7.39
C MET A 1 -16.17 -14.03 -6.46
N PRO A 2 -16.67 -13.96 -5.22
CA PRO A 2 -16.23 -12.93 -4.29
C PRO A 2 -14.77 -13.22 -3.93
N LEU A 3 -13.90 -12.24 -4.16
CA LEU A 3 -12.50 -12.29 -3.78
C LEU A 3 -12.41 -12.48 -2.27
N ASN A 4 -11.72 -13.53 -1.84
CA ASN A 4 -11.35 -13.76 -0.44
C ASN A 4 -10.61 -12.51 0.07
N PRO A 5 -10.96 -11.94 1.23
CA PRO A 5 -10.25 -10.78 1.78
C PRO A 5 -8.73 -11.00 1.93
N MET A 6 -8.24 -12.26 2.05
CA MET A 6 -6.80 -12.53 1.96
C MET A 6 -6.21 -12.26 0.57
N LEU A 7 -6.95 -12.52 -0.51
CA LEU A 7 -6.57 -12.13 -1.87
C LEU A 7 -6.55 -10.60 -2.06
N GLY A 8 -7.20 -9.81 -1.19
CA GLY A 8 -7.09 -8.35 -1.22
C GLY A 8 -5.71 -7.82 -0.83
N VAL A 9 -5.00 -8.55 0.04
CA VAL A 9 -3.61 -8.25 0.44
C VAL A 9 -2.63 -8.63 -0.66
N PHE A 10 -2.96 -9.65 -1.46
CA PHE A 10 -2.07 -10.22 -2.50
C PHE A 10 -2.46 -9.85 -3.94
N CYS A 11 -3.63 -9.26 -4.18
CA CYS A 11 -3.98 -8.63 -5.45
C CYS A 11 -3.35 -7.24 -5.51
N TRP A 12 -2.02 -7.21 -5.54
CA TRP A 12 -1.29 -6.02 -5.90
C TRP A 12 -1.66 -5.73 -7.35
N SER A 13 -2.07 -4.49 -7.63
CA SER A 13 -2.57 -4.00 -8.91
C SER A 13 -2.20 -4.87 -10.13
N CYS A 14 -3.20 -5.28 -10.91
CA CYS A 14 -3.12 -6.31 -11.95
C CYS A 14 -1.92 -6.18 -12.93
N HIS A 15 -1.43 -4.96 -13.18
CA HIS A 15 -0.25 -4.68 -14.02
C HIS A 15 1.11 -4.92 -13.33
N ARG A 16 1.15 -5.05 -12.00
CA ARG A 16 2.38 -5.24 -11.20
C ARG A 16 2.56 -6.64 -10.64
N ARG A 17 1.55 -7.52 -10.76
CA ARG A 17 1.60 -8.89 -10.21
C ARG A 17 2.92 -9.60 -10.54
N ASN A 18 3.28 -9.73 -11.81
CA ASN A 18 4.49 -10.46 -12.21
C ASN A 18 5.78 -9.83 -11.67
N TYR A 19 5.88 -8.50 -11.64
CA TYR A 19 7.04 -7.82 -11.07
C TYR A 19 7.17 -8.07 -9.56
N ASN A 20 6.05 -8.01 -8.84
CA ASN A 20 6.04 -8.22 -7.39
C ASN A 20 6.33 -9.68 -7.02
N TYR A 21 5.72 -10.64 -7.72
CA TYR A 21 6.00 -12.07 -7.51
C TYR A 21 7.45 -12.41 -7.84
N GLY A 22 8.02 -11.85 -8.92
CA GLY A 22 9.44 -12.03 -9.25
C GLY A 22 10.39 -11.45 -8.20
N ALA A 23 10.19 -10.18 -7.80
CA ALA A 23 11.06 -9.52 -6.83
C ALA A 23 10.92 -10.11 -5.41
N THR A 24 9.70 -10.48 -5.01
CA THR A 24 9.45 -11.16 -3.72
C THR A 24 10.04 -12.56 -3.75
N GLY A 25 9.86 -13.30 -4.85
CA GLY A 25 10.40 -14.64 -5.03
C GLY A 25 11.92 -14.66 -4.99
N GLU A 26 12.58 -13.70 -5.65
CA GLU A 26 14.03 -13.54 -5.57
C GLU A 26 14.51 -13.27 -4.13
N ALA A 27 13.79 -12.40 -3.39
CA ALA A 27 14.14 -12.08 -2.02
C ALA A 27 13.93 -13.25 -1.04
N LEU A 28 12.87 -14.04 -1.23
CA LEU A 28 12.53 -15.19 -0.40
C LEU A 28 13.15 -16.51 -0.89
N LYS A 29 13.83 -16.48 -2.05
CA LYS A 29 14.40 -17.65 -2.74
C LYS A 29 13.36 -18.71 -3.11
N GLU A 30 12.17 -18.25 -3.50
CA GLU A 30 11.03 -19.08 -3.91
C GLU A 30 10.58 -18.69 -5.32
N ASP A 31 10.18 -19.65 -6.15
CA ASP A 31 9.71 -19.37 -7.52
C ASP A 31 8.25 -18.92 -7.55
N LEU A 32 8.00 -17.77 -6.92
CA LEU A 32 6.68 -17.17 -6.84
C LEU A 32 6.16 -16.64 -8.18
N LEU A 33 7.04 -16.48 -9.17
CA LEU A 33 6.66 -16.02 -10.51
C LEU A 33 5.92 -17.11 -11.29
N ASN A 34 6.40 -18.36 -11.20
CA ASN A 34 5.75 -19.50 -11.86
C ASN A 34 4.76 -20.22 -10.93
N HIS A 35 4.93 -20.10 -9.61
CA HIS A 35 4.11 -20.76 -8.59
C HIS A 35 3.52 -19.78 -7.55
N PRO A 36 2.64 -18.84 -7.97
CA PRO A 36 2.02 -17.88 -7.05
C PRO A 36 1.14 -18.55 -5.99
N GLU A 37 0.64 -19.76 -6.25
CA GLU A 37 -0.17 -20.56 -5.33
C GLU A 37 0.55 -20.90 -4.01
N TYR A 38 1.89 -20.84 -3.97
CA TYR A 38 2.64 -21.10 -2.74
C TYR A 38 2.31 -20.11 -1.63
N ILE A 39 2.02 -18.86 -1.98
CA ILE A 39 1.58 -17.84 -1.01
C ILE A 39 0.24 -18.22 -0.38
N GLU A 40 -0.67 -18.83 -1.16
CA GLU A 40 -1.99 -19.21 -0.64
C GLU A 40 -1.95 -20.48 0.21
N GLN A 41 -0.97 -21.34 -0.03
CA GLN A 41 -0.84 -22.65 0.63
C GLN A 41 0.06 -22.63 1.86
N ASN A 42 0.98 -21.67 1.96
CA ASN A 42 1.94 -21.55 3.06
C ASN A 42 1.78 -20.20 3.78
N ALA A 43 1.18 -20.24 4.97
CA ALA A 43 0.95 -19.06 5.77
C ALA A 43 2.24 -18.32 6.15
N THR A 44 3.32 -19.04 6.45
CA THR A 44 4.63 -18.42 6.77
C THR A 44 5.15 -17.63 5.58
N LEU A 45 5.14 -18.25 4.39
CA LEU A 45 5.57 -17.59 3.15
C LEU A 45 4.71 -16.37 2.82
N ALA A 46 3.41 -16.46 3.08
CA ALA A 46 2.48 -15.34 2.91
C ALA A 46 2.83 -14.15 3.81
N PHE A 47 3.15 -14.40 5.08
CA PHE A 47 3.59 -13.36 6.00
C PHE A 47 4.96 -12.79 5.64
N GLU A 48 5.91 -13.63 5.23
CA GLU A 48 7.22 -13.19 4.75
C GLU A 48 7.09 -12.26 3.54
N ALA A 49 6.25 -12.61 2.57
CA ALA A 49 5.95 -11.76 1.42
C ALA A 49 5.31 -10.42 1.82
N ALA A 50 4.36 -10.44 2.77
CA ALA A 50 3.73 -9.22 3.28
C ALA A 50 4.73 -8.31 4.01
N ILE A 51 5.59 -8.88 4.87
CA ILE A 51 6.65 -8.14 5.57
C ILE A 51 7.66 -7.60 4.57
N TRP A 52 8.07 -8.39 3.58
CA TRP A 52 8.99 -7.94 2.54
C TRP A 52 8.44 -6.71 1.82
N ARG A 53 7.14 -6.72 1.48
CA ARG A 53 6.48 -5.56 0.90
C ARG A 53 6.43 -4.35 1.83
N TRP A 54 6.16 -4.59 3.10
CA TRP A 54 6.12 -3.54 4.11
C TRP A 54 7.48 -2.84 4.26
N MET A 55 8.57 -3.61 4.19
CA MET A 55 9.95 -3.12 4.40
C MET A 55 10.63 -2.62 3.11
N THR A 56 10.18 -3.03 1.94
CA THR A 56 10.92 -2.80 0.67
C THR A 56 10.29 -1.70 -0.17
N PRO A 57 11.01 -0.60 -0.48
CA PRO A 57 10.53 0.40 -1.43
C PRO A 57 10.45 -0.14 -2.86
N ILE A 58 9.38 0.21 -3.59
CA ILE A 58 9.24 -0.22 -4.99
C ILE A 58 10.20 0.54 -5.93
N LYS A 59 10.57 1.77 -5.58
CA LYS A 59 11.51 2.60 -6.34
C LYS A 59 12.53 3.17 -5.39
N LYS A 60 13.78 3.33 -5.84
CA LYS A 60 14.88 3.89 -5.05
C LYS A 60 14.58 5.30 -4.49
N SER A 61 13.73 6.08 -5.16
CA SER A 61 13.33 7.42 -4.73
C SER A 61 12.06 7.46 -3.86
N GLN A 62 11.44 6.31 -3.58
CA GLN A 62 10.26 6.20 -2.72
C GLN A 62 10.67 5.62 -1.35
N PRO A 63 9.99 5.99 -0.27
CA PRO A 63 10.17 5.32 1.03
C PRO A 63 9.48 3.94 1.04
N SER A 64 9.86 3.10 2.01
CA SER A 64 9.08 1.91 2.35
C SER A 64 7.81 2.29 3.14
N ALA A 65 6.84 1.38 3.22
CA ALA A 65 5.67 1.59 4.07
C ALA A 65 6.08 1.70 5.55
N HIS A 66 7.04 0.86 5.97
CA HIS A 66 7.65 0.91 7.29
C HIS A 66 8.27 2.28 7.60
N ASP A 67 9.13 2.81 6.71
CA ASP A 67 9.83 4.07 6.96
C ASP A 67 8.88 5.26 7.13
N ILE A 68 7.76 5.25 6.41
CA ILE A 68 6.70 6.26 6.61
C ILE A 68 6.04 6.05 7.97
N PHE A 69 5.64 4.82 8.27
CA PHE A 69 4.83 4.51 9.45
C PHE A 69 5.57 4.81 10.75
N VAL A 70 6.88 4.54 10.82
CA VAL A 70 7.70 4.83 12.01
C VAL A 70 8.28 6.24 12.04
N GLY A 71 8.00 7.08 11.03
CA GLY A 71 8.42 8.49 11.00
C GLY A 71 9.86 8.74 10.52
N ASN A 72 10.53 7.76 9.92
CA ASN A 72 11.88 7.92 9.36
C ASN A 72 11.88 8.72 8.05
N TRP A 73 10.80 8.62 7.27
CA TRP A 73 10.67 9.31 5.99
C TRP A 73 10.39 10.80 6.18
N LYS A 74 11.19 11.64 5.50
CA LYS A 74 10.99 13.08 5.42
C LYS A 74 10.45 13.46 4.03
N PRO A 75 9.24 14.03 3.92
CA PRO A 75 8.66 14.42 2.65
C PRO A 75 9.54 15.43 1.91
N THR A 76 9.69 15.24 0.60
CA THR A 76 10.34 16.22 -0.27
C THR A 76 9.37 17.35 -0.61
N LYS A 77 9.87 18.42 -1.25
CA LYS A 77 9.01 19.49 -1.80
C LYS A 77 7.94 18.95 -2.76
N ASN A 78 8.26 17.91 -3.54
CA ASN A 78 7.28 17.33 -4.46
C ASN A 78 6.19 16.55 -3.71
N ASP A 79 6.54 15.93 -2.58
CA ASP A 79 5.59 15.20 -1.76
C ASP A 79 4.60 16.16 -1.08
N THR A 80 5.09 17.26 -0.51
CA THR A 80 4.22 18.27 0.10
C THR A 80 3.31 18.96 -0.93
N LEU A 81 3.82 19.26 -2.13
CA LEU A 81 3.00 19.75 -3.25
C LEU A 81 1.96 18.71 -3.71
N SER A 82 2.25 17.43 -3.51
CA SER A 82 1.34 16.31 -3.78
C SER A 82 0.43 15.97 -2.59
N LYS A 83 0.40 16.84 -1.56
CA LYS A 83 -0.33 16.67 -0.29
C LYS A 83 0.05 15.43 0.52
N ARG A 84 1.24 14.87 0.30
CA ARG A 84 1.71 13.68 1.02
C ARG A 84 2.43 14.11 2.30
N PHE A 85 1.82 13.81 3.44
CA PHE A 85 2.35 14.08 4.76
C PHE A 85 2.72 12.79 5.50
N PRO A 86 3.66 12.81 6.46
CA PRO A 86 4.01 11.63 7.23
C PRO A 86 2.80 11.13 8.03
N GLY A 87 2.46 9.85 7.88
CA GLY A 87 1.35 9.21 8.57
C GLY A 87 0.70 8.09 7.77
N PHE A 88 -0.41 7.58 8.29
CA PHE A 88 -1.07 6.39 7.74
C PHE A 88 -1.56 6.58 6.30
N GLY A 89 -1.99 7.80 5.93
CA GLY A 89 -2.38 8.13 4.56
C GLY A 89 -1.25 7.93 3.56
N ALA A 90 -0.02 8.38 3.88
CA ALA A 90 1.14 8.16 3.01
C ALA A 90 1.59 6.69 3.00
N THR A 91 1.50 5.98 4.13
CA THR A 91 1.73 4.53 4.20
C THR A 91 0.78 3.78 3.25
N MET A 92 -0.50 4.11 3.30
CA MET A 92 -1.53 3.56 2.42
C MET A 92 -1.27 3.91 0.96
N ASN A 93 -0.82 5.13 0.67
CA ASN A 93 -0.50 5.58 -0.68
C ASN A 93 0.65 4.79 -1.32
N VAL A 94 1.71 4.46 -0.57
CA VAL A 94 2.80 3.61 -1.08
C VAL A 94 2.35 2.18 -1.35
N LEU A 95 1.37 1.67 -0.58
CA LEU A 95 0.87 0.30 -0.70
C LEU A 95 -0.19 0.15 -1.80
N TYR A 96 -1.18 1.04 -1.83
CA TYR A 96 -2.44 0.91 -2.57
C TYR A 96 -2.83 2.19 -3.33
N GLY A 97 -1.91 3.15 -3.49
CA GLY A 97 -2.27 4.51 -3.90
C GLY A 97 -2.93 4.64 -5.26
N ASP A 98 -2.69 3.70 -6.18
CA ASP A 98 -3.37 3.65 -7.48
C ASP A 98 -4.84 3.23 -7.39
N LEU A 99 -5.23 2.57 -6.29
CA LEU A 99 -6.59 2.10 -6.06
C LEU A 99 -7.37 3.04 -5.15
N VAL A 100 -6.74 3.61 -4.12
CA VAL A 100 -7.47 4.26 -3.01
C VAL A 100 -7.14 5.74 -2.78
N CYS A 101 -6.15 6.32 -3.44
CA CYS A 101 -5.71 7.70 -3.16
C CYS A 101 -6.05 8.68 -4.30
N GLY A 102 -6.23 9.95 -3.95
CA GLY A 102 -6.47 11.04 -4.91
C GLY A 102 -7.87 11.05 -5.53
N GLN A 103 -8.82 10.36 -4.91
CA GLN A 103 -10.18 10.14 -5.40
C GLN A 103 -11.25 10.60 -4.40
N GLY A 104 -10.85 11.34 -3.36
CA GLY A 104 -11.73 11.68 -2.24
C GLY A 104 -11.93 10.52 -1.27
N ASP A 105 -12.93 10.64 -0.40
CA ASP A 105 -13.30 9.60 0.56
C ASP A 105 -14.12 8.51 -0.13
N ILE A 106 -13.44 7.43 -0.51
CA ILE A 106 -14.07 6.25 -1.10
C ILE A 106 -14.14 5.10 -0.10
N ASP A 107 -15.13 4.23 -0.24
CA ASP A 107 -15.36 3.09 0.66
C ASP A 107 -14.13 2.17 0.80
N ALA A 108 -13.41 1.93 -0.30
CA ALA A 108 -12.20 1.11 -0.28
C ALA A 108 -11.11 1.68 0.64
N MET A 109 -10.92 3.00 0.65
CA MET A 109 -9.99 3.68 1.54
C MET A 109 -10.50 3.65 2.98
N ASN A 110 -11.78 3.99 3.17
CA ASN A 110 -12.41 4.05 4.50
C ASN A 110 -12.41 2.70 5.21
N ASN A 111 -12.52 1.60 4.46
CA ASN A 111 -12.35 0.25 5.01
C ASN A 111 -10.94 0.02 5.56
N ILE A 112 -9.89 0.51 4.91
CA ILE A 112 -8.52 0.37 5.44
C ILE A 112 -8.34 1.24 6.69
N VAL A 113 -8.85 2.48 6.66
CA VAL A 113 -8.81 3.40 7.81
C VAL A 113 -9.55 2.83 9.02
N SER A 114 -10.72 2.23 8.82
CA SER A 114 -11.52 1.67 9.91
C SER A 114 -10.84 0.49 10.59
N HIS A 115 -10.14 -0.38 9.83
CA HIS A 115 -9.34 -1.46 10.40
C HIS A 115 -8.16 -0.90 11.21
N TYR A 116 -7.47 0.12 10.70
CA TYR A 116 -6.37 0.75 11.43
C TYR A 116 -6.85 1.33 12.77
N GLN A 117 -7.93 2.11 12.77
CA GLN A 117 -8.51 2.67 13.99
C GLN A 117 -8.99 1.59 14.96
N TYR A 118 -9.59 0.51 14.46
CA TYR A 118 -9.97 -0.64 15.28
C TYR A 118 -8.77 -1.28 15.99
N TYR A 119 -7.63 -1.45 15.30
CA TYR A 119 -6.43 -1.98 15.93
C TYR A 119 -5.81 -1.02 16.95
N LEU A 120 -5.89 0.30 16.74
CA LEU A 120 -5.46 1.29 17.74
C LEU A 120 -6.29 1.17 19.03
N ASP A 121 -7.61 0.97 18.93
CA ASP A 121 -8.47 0.74 20.09
C ASP A 121 -8.08 -0.54 20.83
N LEU A 122 -7.87 -1.66 20.10
CA LEU A 122 -7.49 -2.93 20.70
C LEU A 122 -6.14 -2.87 21.44
N MET A 123 -5.21 -2.06 20.94
CA MET A 123 -3.89 -1.87 21.56
C MET A 123 -3.90 -0.84 22.71
N GLY A 124 -5.03 -0.18 22.96
CA GLY A 124 -5.14 0.88 23.99
C GLY A 124 -4.41 2.16 23.63
N VAL A 125 -4.11 2.38 22.34
CA VAL A 125 -3.49 3.61 21.83
C VAL A 125 -4.54 4.70 21.58
N GLY A 126 -5.74 4.29 21.13
CA GLY A 126 -6.84 5.21 20.84
C GLY A 126 -6.80 5.80 19.43
N ARG A 127 -7.97 6.20 18.91
CA ARG A 127 -8.13 6.70 17.53
C ARG A 127 -7.61 8.12 17.35
N GLU A 128 -7.53 8.88 18.42
CA GLU A 128 -7.02 10.24 18.45
C GLU A 128 -5.55 10.31 18.02
N GLU A 129 -4.78 9.27 18.34
CA GLU A 129 -3.37 9.13 17.95
C GLU A 129 -3.20 8.80 16.45
N ALA A 130 -4.28 8.45 15.75
CA ALA A 130 -4.26 8.26 14.30
C ALA A 130 -3.99 9.57 13.54
N GLY A 131 -4.14 10.71 14.21
CA GLY A 131 -3.93 12.04 13.66
C GLY A 131 -5.14 12.60 12.91
N PRO A 132 -5.03 13.85 12.40
CA PRO A 132 -6.10 14.49 11.65
C PRO A 132 -6.36 13.79 10.32
N HIS A 133 -7.54 14.04 9.74
CA HIS A 133 -7.98 13.40 8.50
C HIS A 133 -6.95 13.47 7.37
N GLU A 134 -6.29 14.62 7.17
CA GLU A 134 -5.28 14.83 6.12
C GLU A 134 -4.01 13.97 6.26
N VAL A 135 -3.71 13.49 7.47
CA VAL A 135 -2.58 12.62 7.79
C VAL A 135 -3.01 11.14 7.81
N LEU A 136 -4.24 10.89 8.28
CA LEU A 136 -4.83 9.57 8.40
C LEU A 136 -5.24 8.99 7.04
N THR A 137 -5.77 9.83 6.14
CA THR A 137 -6.32 9.41 4.85
C THR A 137 -5.42 9.83 3.69
N CYS A 138 -5.69 9.27 2.51
CA CYS A 138 -5.02 9.67 1.27
C CYS A 138 -5.98 10.24 0.22
N ALA A 139 -7.16 10.72 0.67
CA ALA A 139 -8.24 11.22 -0.18
C ALA A 139 -7.76 12.25 -1.21
N GLU A 140 -6.95 13.21 -0.76
CA GLU A 140 -6.43 14.30 -1.60
C GLU A 140 -4.98 14.09 -2.03
N GLN A 141 -4.35 13.01 -1.60
CA GLN A 141 -2.94 12.75 -1.90
C GLN A 141 -2.80 12.25 -3.33
N ARG A 142 -1.89 12.84 -4.11
CA ARG A 142 -1.55 12.28 -5.41
C ARG A 142 -0.83 10.95 -5.22
N ALA A 143 -1.29 9.90 -5.91
CA ALA A 143 -0.66 8.58 -5.85
C ALA A 143 0.86 8.64 -6.13
N PHE A 144 1.66 7.85 -5.40
CA PHE A 144 3.09 7.68 -5.70
C PHE A 144 3.33 7.02 -7.06
N ASN A 145 2.36 6.23 -7.49
CA ASN A 145 2.45 5.32 -8.63
C ASN A 145 1.15 5.32 -9.43
N PRO A 146 0.71 6.46 -10.00
CA PRO A 146 -0.56 6.54 -10.72
C PRO A 146 -0.53 5.63 -11.96
N ILE A 147 -1.66 4.99 -12.26
CA ILE A 147 -1.84 4.31 -13.54
C ILE A 147 -1.97 5.40 -14.60
N THR A 148 -0.99 5.50 -15.51
CA THR A 148 -1.14 6.34 -16.70
C THR A 148 -2.21 5.69 -17.58
N SER A 149 -3.40 6.27 -17.65
CA SER A 149 -4.28 6.02 -18.79
C SER A 149 -3.58 6.57 -20.02
N THR A 150 -3.16 5.71 -20.94
CA THR A 150 -2.82 6.13 -22.30
C THR A 150 -3.98 7.00 -22.81
N PRO A 151 -3.74 8.22 -23.31
CA PRO A 151 -4.82 8.99 -23.90
C PRO A 151 -5.37 8.18 -25.08
N VAL A 152 -6.66 7.86 -25.06
CA VAL A 152 -7.34 7.43 -26.29
C VAL A 152 -7.29 8.64 -27.20
N SER A 153 -6.43 8.58 -28.22
CA SER A 153 -6.40 9.54 -29.31
C SER A 153 -7.79 9.55 -29.96
N SER A 154 -8.62 10.54 -29.61
CA SER A 154 -9.84 10.84 -30.34
C SER A 154 -9.44 11.33 -31.73
N THR A 155 -9.67 10.48 -32.73
CA THR A 155 -9.66 10.85 -34.14
C THR A 155 -11.08 11.22 -34.55
#